data_AF-A0AA90HB47-F1
#
_entry.id   AF-A0AA90HB47-F1
#
_cell.length_a   1.000
_cell.length_b   1.000
_cell.length_c   1.000
_cell.angle_alpha   90.00
_cell.angle_beta   90.00
_cell.angle_gamma   90.00
#
_symmetry.space_group_name_H-M   'P 1'
#
loop_
_entity.id
_entity.type
_entity.pdbx_description
1 polymer ?
#
loop_
_entity_poly.entity_id
_entity_poly.type
_entity_poly.pdbx_seq_one_letter_code
_entity_poly.pdbx_strand_id
1 'polypeptide(L)'
;MSGPAGKRDADSVQHWAETVLRQLRAPTGATIHVSPASNDDPADHPLPTPGADAYTSELRLPEETEDRTPVPDRADRADRGEFLVRLDLADASSTTVFLPADLADADAVAQLAGQLQDSVLESTGGVPEPPCPVTGHGHPAVADVVDGTACWTCPAGGPTRPVLRGAG
;
A
#
# COMPACT_ATOMS: atom_id res chain seq x y z
N MET A 1 -16.95 8.12 -16.45
CA MET A 1 -16.76 9.53 -16.05
C MET A 1 -16.06 9.49 -14.71
N SER A 2 -14.73 9.54 -14.72
CA SER A 2 -13.94 9.57 -13.47
C SER A 2 -14.09 10.96 -12.85
N GLY A 3 -14.52 11.03 -11.59
CA GLY A 3 -14.59 12.30 -10.85
C GLY A 3 -13.21 12.94 -10.70
N PRO A 4 -13.12 14.24 -10.40
CA PRO A 4 -11.83 14.87 -10.13
C PRO A 4 -11.18 14.19 -8.91
N ALA A 5 -9.96 13.67 -9.09
CA ALA A 5 -9.15 13.19 -7.99
C ALA A 5 -8.93 14.35 -7.01
N GLY A 6 -9.47 14.22 -5.80
CA GLY A 6 -9.18 15.15 -4.71
C GLY A 6 -7.69 15.09 -4.41
N LYS A 7 -7.06 16.23 -4.13
CA LYS A 7 -5.67 16.27 -3.69
C LYS A 7 -5.58 15.55 -2.34
N ARG A 8 -5.04 14.33 -2.34
CA ARG A 8 -4.77 13.57 -1.11
C ARG A 8 -3.68 14.26 -0.30
N ASP A 9 -3.82 14.19 1.00
CA ASP A 9 -2.83 14.66 1.96
C ASP A 9 -2.26 13.50 2.79
N ALA A 10 -1.08 13.71 3.37
CA ALA A 10 -0.37 12.70 4.16
C ALA A 10 -1.15 12.24 5.40
N ASP A 11 -1.92 13.12 6.04
CA ASP A 11 -2.67 12.80 7.26
C ASP A 11 -3.83 11.85 6.92
N SER A 12 -4.53 12.11 5.81
CA SER A 12 -5.54 11.21 5.26
C SER A 12 -4.94 9.82 4.95
N VAL A 13 -3.82 9.76 4.24
CA VAL A 13 -3.18 8.47 3.88
C VAL A 13 -2.70 7.72 5.13
N GLN A 14 -2.10 8.42 6.09
CA GLN A 14 -1.70 7.86 7.39
C GLN A 14 -2.92 7.27 8.11
N HIS A 15 -4.02 8.03 8.20
CA HIS A 15 -5.24 7.60 8.86
C HIS A 15 -5.85 6.35 8.19
N TRP A 16 -5.83 6.29 6.85
CA TRP A 16 -6.31 5.12 6.11
C TRP A 16 -5.47 3.90 6.44
N ALA A 17 -4.15 4.03 6.39
CA ALA A 17 -3.24 2.93 6.58
C ALA A 17 -3.31 2.36 8.00
N GLU A 18 -3.36 3.23 9.02
CA GLU A 18 -3.61 2.82 10.41
C GLU A 18 -4.96 2.12 10.59
N THR A 19 -6.00 2.62 9.92
CA THR A 19 -7.34 2.02 9.98
C THR A 19 -7.37 0.63 9.36
N VAL A 20 -6.66 0.43 8.25
CA VAL A 20 -6.48 -0.87 7.62
C VAL A 20 -5.71 -1.82 8.55
N LEU A 21 -4.56 -1.40 9.08
CA LEU A 21 -3.75 -2.25 9.98
C LEU A 21 -4.49 -2.68 11.24
N ARG A 22 -5.31 -1.78 11.82
CA ARG A 22 -6.19 -2.14 12.95
C ARG A 22 -7.17 -3.25 12.60
N GLN A 23 -7.74 -3.22 11.39
CA GLN A 23 -8.68 -4.25 10.93
C GLN A 23 -8.01 -5.56 10.59
N LEU A 24 -6.79 -5.50 10.04
CA LEU A 24 -5.96 -6.67 9.77
C LEU A 24 -5.37 -7.30 11.03
N ARG A 25 -5.54 -6.67 12.20
CA ARG A 25 -4.90 -7.07 13.46
C ARG A 25 -3.40 -7.28 13.27
N ALA A 26 -2.75 -6.32 12.62
CA ALA A 26 -1.33 -6.38 12.31
C ALA A 26 -0.50 -6.80 13.54
N PRO A 27 0.57 -7.60 13.34
CA PRO A 27 1.35 -8.16 14.44
C PRO A 27 1.92 -7.04 15.31
N THR A 28 2.07 -7.34 16.61
CA THR A 28 2.64 -6.38 17.57
C THR A 28 4.07 -6.03 17.15
N GLY A 29 4.37 -4.73 17.08
CA GLY A 29 5.67 -4.22 16.62
C GLY A 29 5.70 -3.80 15.15
N ALA A 30 4.62 -4.00 14.39
CA ALA A 30 4.50 -3.43 13.06
C ALA A 30 4.50 -1.89 13.10
N THR A 31 5.29 -1.26 12.24
CA THR A 31 5.43 0.20 12.15
C THR A 31 5.05 0.64 10.75
N ILE A 32 4.35 1.78 10.65
CA ILE A 32 3.94 2.34 9.37
C ILE A 32 4.58 3.70 9.13
N HIS A 33 5.05 3.90 7.90
CA HIS A 33 5.66 5.14 7.43
C HIS A 33 4.93 5.60 6.18
N VAL A 34 4.42 6.82 6.20
CA VAL A 34 3.83 7.47 5.02
C VAL A 34 4.75 8.61 4.60
N SER A 35 5.13 8.61 3.33
CA SER A 35 5.96 9.66 2.74
C SER A 35 5.37 10.08 1.40
N PRO A 36 5.50 11.35 1.00
CA PRO A 36 5.24 11.71 -0.40
C PRO A 36 6.18 10.88 -1.28
N ALA A 37 5.72 10.48 -2.46
CA ALA A 37 6.56 9.78 -3.42
C ALA A 37 7.59 10.76 -4.02
N SER A 38 8.63 11.08 -3.25
CA SER A 38 9.82 11.73 -3.78
C SER A 38 10.59 10.71 -4.63
N ASN A 39 11.17 11.15 -5.74
CA ASN A 39 12.14 10.40 -6.52
C ASN A 39 13.48 10.29 -5.74
N ASP A 40 13.43 9.85 -4.49
CA ASP A 40 14.64 9.46 -3.80
C ASP A 40 15.07 8.12 -4.37
N ASP A 41 16.23 8.15 -5.01
CA ASP A 41 16.90 7.01 -5.56
C ASP A 41 17.08 5.96 -4.44
N PRO A 42 16.84 4.66 -4.66
CA PRO A 42 17.12 3.65 -3.65
C PRO A 42 18.60 3.60 -3.19
N ALA A 43 19.49 4.43 -3.76
CA ALA A 43 20.86 4.64 -3.30
C ALA A 43 21.04 5.55 -2.06
N ASP A 44 20.03 6.30 -1.57
CA ASP A 44 20.21 7.19 -0.39
C ASP A 44 19.74 6.57 0.95
N HIS A 45 19.19 5.35 0.92
CA HIS A 45 19.09 4.56 2.14
C HIS A 45 20.49 3.98 2.47
N PRO A 46 21.10 4.30 3.63
CA PRO A 46 22.29 3.59 4.05
C PRO A 46 21.93 2.11 4.23
N LEU A 47 22.35 1.29 3.27
CA LEU A 47 22.23 -0.17 3.35
C LEU A 47 22.81 -0.63 4.70
N PRO A 48 22.13 -1.52 5.45
CA PRO A 48 22.82 -2.24 6.50
C PRO A 48 24.01 -2.93 5.84
N THR A 49 25.22 -2.69 6.34
CA THR A 49 26.43 -3.29 5.80
C THR A 49 26.21 -4.80 5.75
N PRO A 50 26.15 -5.45 4.58
CA PRO A 50 25.94 -6.88 4.53
C PRO A 50 27.12 -7.54 5.23
N GLY A 51 26.83 -8.30 6.28
CA GLY A 51 27.78 -9.28 6.78
C GLY A 51 28.17 -10.16 5.61
N ALA A 52 29.48 -10.28 5.38
CA ALA A 52 30.06 -11.13 4.35
C ALA A 52 29.35 -12.49 4.39
N ASP A 53 28.55 -12.80 3.36
CA ASP A 53 27.96 -14.10 2.98
C ASP A 53 26.62 -13.97 2.19
N ALA A 54 26.17 -12.77 1.80
CA ALA A 54 25.01 -12.61 0.91
C ALA A 54 25.39 -12.86 -0.56
N TYR A 55 24.96 -13.99 -1.12
CA TYR A 55 25.06 -14.36 -2.53
C TYR A 55 24.41 -13.30 -3.45
N THR A 56 25.20 -12.66 -4.32
CA THR A 56 24.71 -11.76 -5.38
C THR A 56 24.60 -12.50 -6.71
N SER A 57 23.39 -12.86 -7.13
CA SER A 57 23.12 -13.21 -8.53
C SER A 57 22.92 -11.91 -9.32
N GLU A 58 23.94 -11.47 -10.05
CA GLU A 58 23.84 -10.30 -10.93
C GLU A 58 23.20 -10.69 -12.27
N LEU A 59 21.95 -10.28 -12.49
CA LEU A 59 21.34 -10.25 -13.81
C LEU A 59 21.59 -8.85 -14.42
N ARG A 60 22.55 -8.74 -15.34
CA ARG A 60 22.81 -7.51 -16.11
C ARG A 60 21.76 -7.35 -17.21
N LEU A 61 20.98 -6.28 -17.15
CA LEU A 61 20.23 -5.76 -18.29
C LEU A 61 21.10 -4.72 -19.04
N PRO A 62 21.07 -4.68 -20.38
CA PRO A 62 21.84 -3.70 -21.15
C PRO A 62 21.21 -2.30 -21.07
N GLU A 63 22.07 -1.29 -20.99
CA GLU A 63 21.74 0.13 -20.94
C GLU A 63 21.30 0.61 -22.33
N GLU A 64 19.99 0.73 -22.56
CA GLU A 64 19.48 1.45 -23.73
C GLU A 64 19.45 2.95 -23.42
N THR A 65 20.33 3.67 -24.11
CA THR A 65 20.41 5.13 -24.09
C THR A 65 19.24 5.68 -24.91
N GLU A 66 18.17 6.10 -24.24
CA GLU A 66 17.06 6.82 -24.90
C GLU A 66 16.88 8.22 -24.31
N ASP A 67 17.17 9.19 -25.18
CA ASP A 67 16.58 10.52 -25.31
C ASP A 67 16.03 11.17 -24.03
N ARG A 68 16.91 11.95 -23.37
CA ARG A 68 16.57 12.82 -22.24
C ARG A 68 15.54 13.87 -22.65
N THR A 69 14.27 13.53 -22.50
CA THR A 69 13.22 14.53 -22.35
C THR A 69 13.50 15.33 -21.07
N PRO A 70 13.42 16.67 -21.07
CA PRO A 70 13.57 17.44 -19.85
C PRO A 70 12.48 17.03 -18.84
N VAL A 71 12.92 16.39 -17.76
CA VAL A 71 12.07 16.07 -16.62
C VAL A 71 11.49 17.37 -16.05
N PRO A 72 10.16 17.48 -15.85
CA PRO A 72 9.57 18.66 -15.22
C PRO A 72 10.12 18.83 -13.80
N ASP A 73 10.22 20.10 -13.40
CA ASP A 73 10.89 20.59 -12.20
C ASP A 73 10.45 19.88 -10.89
N ARG A 74 11.41 19.68 -9.99
CA ARG A 74 11.31 18.89 -8.74
C ARG A 74 10.20 19.33 -7.79
N ALA A 75 9.75 20.58 -7.85
CA ALA A 75 8.67 21.08 -7.00
C ALA A 75 7.27 20.64 -7.46
N ASP A 76 7.13 20.20 -8.71
CA ASP A 76 5.82 19.95 -9.33
C ASP A 76 5.20 18.59 -8.91
N ARG A 77 6.00 17.61 -8.47
CA ARG A 77 5.51 16.25 -8.14
C ARG A 77 5.01 16.07 -6.71
N ALA A 78 5.65 16.71 -5.72
CA ALA A 78 5.14 16.70 -4.35
C ALA A 78 3.74 17.39 -4.26
N ASP A 79 3.41 18.24 -5.23
CA ASP A 79 2.09 18.86 -5.35
C ASP A 79 1.02 17.94 -5.97
N ARG A 80 1.42 16.79 -6.56
CA ARG A 80 0.51 15.88 -7.28
C ARG A 80 -0.29 14.97 -6.36
N GLY A 81 0.12 14.75 -5.10
CA GLY A 81 -0.60 13.88 -4.16
C GLY A 81 -0.29 12.39 -4.32
N GLU A 82 0.93 12.08 -4.76
CA GLU A 82 1.49 10.72 -4.82
C GLU A 82 2.12 10.34 -3.47
N PHE A 83 1.87 9.13 -2.97
CA PHE A 83 2.37 8.67 -1.66
C PHE A 83 2.99 7.28 -1.72
N LEU A 84 4.02 7.08 -0.90
CA LEU A 84 4.58 5.77 -0.57
C LEU A 84 4.21 5.44 0.87
N VAL A 85 3.60 4.27 1.06
CA VAL A 85 3.24 3.73 2.37
C VAL A 85 4.07 2.49 2.62
N ARG A 86 4.97 2.56 3.59
CA ARG A 86 5.83 1.44 3.98
C ARG A 86 5.35 0.82 5.29
N LEU A 87 5.18 -0.50 5.29
CA LEU A 87 4.91 -1.31 6.47
C LEU A 87 6.19 -2.07 6.83
N ASP A 88 6.71 -1.83 8.02
CA ASP A 88 7.79 -2.61 8.63
C ASP A 88 7.20 -3.61 9.61
N LEU A 89 7.52 -4.89 9.43
CA LEU A 89 7.07 -5.99 10.28
C LEU A 89 8.15 -6.36 11.31
N ALA A 90 7.73 -7.04 12.38
CA ALA A 90 8.62 -7.43 13.47
C ALA A 90 9.71 -8.43 13.05
N ASP A 91 9.51 -9.17 11.96
CA ASP A 91 10.48 -10.08 11.36
C ASP A 91 11.51 -9.38 10.46
N ALA A 92 11.58 -8.04 10.50
CA ALA A 92 12.43 -7.18 9.69
C ALA A 92 12.11 -7.17 8.17
N SER A 93 11.03 -7.85 7.77
CA SER A 93 10.45 -7.70 6.43
C SER A 93 9.75 -6.35 6.30
N SER A 94 9.76 -5.78 5.10
CA SER A 94 9.01 -4.57 4.80
C SER A 94 8.32 -4.62 3.46
N THR A 95 7.09 -4.09 3.38
CA THR A 95 6.34 -3.91 2.14
C THR A 95 6.18 -2.42 1.85
N THR A 96 6.17 -2.04 0.58
CA THR A 96 5.93 -0.65 0.17
C THR A 96 4.79 -0.59 -0.85
N VAL A 97 3.81 0.27 -0.58
CA VAL A 97 2.66 0.51 -1.45
C VAL A 97 2.75 1.90 -2.05
N PHE A 98 2.77 1.99 -3.37
CA PHE A 98 2.71 3.26 -4.09
C PHE A 98 1.27 3.62 -4.43
N LEU A 99 0.87 4.84 -4.06
CA LEU A 99 -0.45 5.41 -4.31
C LEU A 99 -0.32 6.57 -5.31
N PRO A 100 -0.68 6.36 -6.59
CA PRO A 100 -0.57 7.38 -7.62
C PRO A 100 -1.64 8.47 -7.46
N ALA A 101 -1.28 9.70 -7.82
CA ALA A 101 -2.09 10.90 -7.69
C ALA A 101 -3.44 10.85 -8.40
N ASP A 102 -3.45 10.24 -9.58
CA ASP A 102 -4.58 10.18 -10.51
C ASP A 102 -5.61 9.09 -10.17
N LEU A 103 -5.28 8.22 -9.22
CA LEU A 103 -6.21 7.23 -8.69
C LEU A 103 -7.36 7.95 -7.96
N ALA A 104 -8.55 7.35 -7.83
CA ALA A 104 -9.56 7.90 -6.91
C ALA A 104 -9.27 7.45 -5.48
N ASP A 105 -9.75 8.17 -4.46
CA ASP A 105 -9.47 7.82 -3.05
C ASP A 105 -9.97 6.42 -2.69
N ALA A 106 -11.15 6.02 -3.18
CA ALA A 106 -11.66 4.67 -2.95
C ALA A 106 -10.75 3.60 -3.56
N ASP A 107 -10.27 3.82 -4.78
CA ASP A 107 -9.34 2.89 -5.44
C ASP A 107 -7.99 2.84 -4.71
N ALA A 108 -7.47 3.99 -4.25
CA ALA A 108 -6.24 4.06 -3.47
C ALA A 108 -6.36 3.34 -2.12
N VAL A 109 -7.49 3.50 -1.43
CA VAL A 109 -7.79 2.79 -0.18
C VAL A 109 -7.92 1.29 -0.42
N ALA A 110 -8.61 0.87 -1.49
CA ALA A 110 -8.74 -0.55 -1.82
C ALA A 110 -7.40 -1.19 -2.17
N GLN A 111 -6.57 -0.51 -2.98
CA GLN A 111 -5.21 -0.95 -3.31
C GLN A 111 -4.34 -1.06 -2.06
N LEU A 112 -4.34 -0.02 -1.21
CA LEU A 112 -3.61 -0.02 0.06
C LEU A 112 -4.06 -1.18 0.96
N ALA A 113 -5.37 -1.37 1.09
CA ALA A 113 -5.96 -2.41 1.92
C ALA A 113 -5.56 -3.82 1.44
N GLY A 114 -5.61 -4.09 0.14
CA GLY A 114 -5.20 -5.38 -0.43
C GLY A 114 -3.71 -5.66 -0.23
N GLN A 115 -2.84 -4.69 -0.55
CA GLN A 115 -1.39 -4.87 -0.43
C GLN A 115 -0.93 -5.06 1.03
N LEU A 116 -1.49 -4.28 1.97
CA LEU A 116 -1.20 -4.48 3.39
C LEU A 116 -1.76 -5.81 3.90
N GLN A 117 -2.93 -6.24 3.40
CA GLN A 117 -3.51 -7.53 3.75
C GLN A 117 -2.61 -8.69 3.33
N ASP A 118 -2.11 -8.68 2.09
CA ASP A 118 -1.22 -9.73 1.59
C ASP A 118 0.02 -9.85 2.48
N SER A 119 0.67 -8.72 2.79
CA SER A 119 1.86 -8.73 3.65
C SER A 119 1.59 -9.19 5.09
N VAL A 120 0.45 -8.80 5.68
CA VAL A 120 0.07 -9.28 7.02
C VAL A 120 -0.31 -10.76 7.00
N LEU A 121 -0.99 -11.23 5.95
CA LEU A 121 -1.38 -12.63 5.79
C LEU A 121 -0.13 -13.53 5.69
N GLU A 122 0.86 -13.10 4.91
CA GLU A 122 2.16 -13.78 4.79
C GLU A 122 2.88 -13.85 6.16
N SER A 123 2.93 -12.75 6.89
CA SER A 123 3.60 -12.67 8.21
C SER A 123 2.90 -13.47 9.30
N THR A 124 1.57 -13.53 9.28
CA THR A 124 0.76 -14.21 10.31
C THR A 124 0.52 -15.69 10.04
N GLY A 125 1.04 -16.23 8.93
CA GLY A 125 0.85 -17.63 8.56
C GLY A 125 -0.57 -17.94 8.08
N GLY A 126 -1.24 -16.98 7.44
CA GLY A 126 -2.52 -17.22 6.77
C GLY A 126 -3.77 -16.99 7.62
N VAL A 127 -3.67 -16.27 8.75
CA VAL A 127 -4.87 -15.94 9.54
C VAL A 127 -5.77 -14.99 8.72
N PRO A 128 -7.03 -15.37 8.43
CA PRO A 128 -7.87 -14.65 7.49
C PRO A 128 -8.48 -13.38 8.10
N GLU A 129 -7.66 -12.37 8.33
CA GLU A 129 -8.09 -11.06 8.80
C GLU A 129 -8.09 -10.03 7.64
N PRO A 130 -9.13 -9.18 7.53
CA PRO A 130 -10.31 -9.24 8.35
C PRO A 130 -11.24 -10.37 7.82
N PRO A 131 -12.03 -11.04 8.68
CA PRO A 131 -12.83 -12.20 8.27
C PRO A 131 -13.86 -11.82 7.21
N CYS A 132 -14.19 -12.78 6.34
CA CYS A 132 -15.25 -12.63 5.35
C CYS A 132 -16.53 -12.06 6.00
N PRO A 133 -17.19 -11.06 5.37
CA PRO A 133 -18.45 -10.50 5.89
C PRO A 133 -19.62 -11.51 5.87
N VAL A 134 -19.50 -12.63 5.15
CA VAL A 134 -20.49 -13.71 5.16
C VAL A 134 -20.24 -14.65 6.36
N THR A 135 -21.24 -14.76 7.23
CA THR A 135 -21.20 -15.67 8.38
C THR A 135 -21.00 -17.12 7.93
N GLY A 136 -19.97 -17.79 8.47
CA GLY A 136 -19.67 -19.20 8.21
C GLY A 136 -18.64 -19.45 7.10
N HIS A 137 -18.20 -18.40 6.40
CA HIS A 137 -17.09 -18.52 5.44
C HIS A 137 -15.74 -18.46 6.16
N GLY A 138 -14.79 -19.31 5.72
CA GLY A 138 -13.46 -19.48 6.33
C GLY A 138 -12.31 -18.86 5.54
N HIS A 139 -12.57 -17.87 4.69
CA HIS A 139 -11.56 -17.17 3.89
C HIS A 139 -11.47 -15.69 4.29
N PRO A 140 -10.35 -15.00 4.00
CA PRO A 140 -10.28 -13.56 4.21
C PRO A 140 -11.29 -12.83 3.32
N ALA A 141 -11.72 -11.65 3.75
CA ALA A 141 -12.37 -10.70 2.86
C ALA A 141 -11.32 -10.10 1.91
N VAL A 142 -11.72 -9.71 0.70
CA VAL A 142 -10.82 -9.03 -0.26
C VAL A 142 -11.17 -7.55 -0.33
N ALA A 143 -10.18 -6.67 -0.51
CA ALA A 143 -10.42 -5.25 -0.71
C ALA A 143 -10.86 -4.98 -2.17
N ASP A 144 -11.97 -4.30 -2.36
CA ASP A 144 -12.52 -3.96 -3.68
C ASP A 144 -13.32 -2.64 -3.61
N VAL A 145 -13.64 -2.03 -4.75
CA VAL A 145 -14.43 -0.78 -4.81
C VAL A 145 -15.86 -1.08 -5.21
N VAL A 146 -16.80 -0.80 -4.32
CA VAL A 146 -18.24 -1.02 -4.51
C VAL A 146 -18.95 0.31 -4.45
N ASP A 147 -19.62 0.69 -5.53
CA ASP A 147 -20.34 1.97 -5.66
C ASP A 147 -19.48 3.19 -5.29
N GLY A 148 -18.20 3.18 -5.69
CA GLY A 148 -17.24 4.25 -5.39
C GLY A 148 -16.75 4.26 -3.94
N THR A 149 -16.99 3.20 -3.16
CA THR A 149 -16.53 3.04 -1.79
C THR A 149 -15.60 1.84 -1.67
N ALA A 150 -14.41 2.04 -1.11
CA ALA A 150 -13.50 0.95 -0.76
C ALA A 150 -14.16 0.04 0.29
N CYS A 151 -14.33 -1.23 -0.03
CA CYS A 151 -15.01 -2.21 0.79
C CYS A 151 -14.20 -3.50 0.94
N TRP A 152 -14.32 -4.14 2.10
CA TRP A 152 -14.03 -5.56 2.26
C TRP A 152 -15.21 -6.36 1.71
N THR A 153 -14.95 -7.22 0.74
CA THR A 153 -15.96 -7.99 0.01
C THR A 153 -15.70 -9.49 0.16
N CYS A 154 -16.74 -10.29 -0.04
CA CYS A 154 -16.59 -11.73 -0.14
C CYS A 154 -16.08 -12.08 -1.55
N PRO A 155 -14.96 -12.80 -1.72
CA PRO A 155 -14.48 -13.24 -3.04
C PRO A 155 -15.47 -14.19 -3.74
N ALA A 156 -16.31 -14.91 -2.99
CA ALA A 156 -17.38 -15.73 -3.54
C ALA A 156 -18.65 -14.94 -3.89
N GLY A 157 -18.62 -13.61 -3.75
CA GLY A 157 -19.78 -12.73 -3.85
C GLY A 157 -20.58 -12.66 -2.55
N GLY A 158 -21.32 -11.57 -2.36
CA GLY A 158 -22.19 -11.37 -1.21
C GLY A 158 -22.08 -9.97 -0.59
N PRO A 159 -22.41 -9.82 0.70
CA PRO A 159 -22.38 -8.55 1.41
C PRO A 159 -20.96 -7.97 1.43
N THR A 160 -20.90 -6.66 1.52
CA THR A 160 -19.65 -5.90 1.57
C THR A 160 -19.69 -4.99 2.80
N ARG A 161 -18.53 -4.64 3.34
CA ARG A 161 -18.42 -3.65 4.42
C ARG A 161 -17.37 -2.60 4.05
N PRO A 162 -17.57 -1.31 4.34
CA PRO A 162 -16.57 -0.29 4.06
C PRO A 162 -15.24 -0.56 4.77
N VAL A 163 -14.12 -0.30 4.09
CA VAL A 163 -12.77 -0.31 4.68
C VAL A 163 -12.63 0.85 5.64
N LEU A 164 -12.96 2.07 5.19
CA LEU A 164 -13.04 3.24 6.04
C LEU A 164 -14.49 3.36 6.51
N ARG A 165 -14.73 3.24 7.81
CA ARG A 165 -16.04 3.63 8.36
C ARG A 165 -16.09 5.15 8.29
N GLY A 166 -17.09 5.71 7.61
CA GLY A 166 -17.31 7.15 7.63
C GLY A 166 -17.33 7.65 9.07
N ALA A 167 -16.66 8.77 9.33
CA ALA A 167 -16.87 9.51 10.56
C ALA A 167 -18.36 9.85 10.64
N GLY A 168 -19.09 9.15 11.50
CA GLY A 168 -20.42 9.55 11.93
C GLY A 168 -20.33 10.75 12.87
#